data_AF-A0A960JS08-F1
#
_entry.id   AF-A0A960JS08-F1
#
_cell.length_a   1.000
_cell.length_b   1.000
_cell.length_c   1.000
_cell.angle_alpha   90.00
_cell.angle_beta   90.00
_cell.angle_gamma   90.00
#
_symmetry.space_group_name_H-M   'P 1'
#
loop_
_entity.id
_entity.type
_entity.pdbx_description
1 polymer ?
#
loop_
_entity_poly.entity_id
_entity_poly.type
_entity_poly.pdbx_seq_one_letter_code
_entity_poly.pdbx_strand_id
1 'polypeptide(L)'
;MSSRLDIEITSFPSDDRFTWRVVGAKQPKGEGPASLLPEGAKVGDQFKADAEFGLDGVELANVSTGKRRRKEPKTIELISSEPTELVTTKLASKGRGGGRRDERGGGKGRGRGRGRDGERGRGRDGGERGDRDGGRGRGRGDRPHRPAPPEVPTRPKAKRLRAGKTHRNAVLAALPDEQRPVADQLVAGGLPAVRSAIKEQNETNKAEGRPEVKPGPLLGLAEQLQEQ
;
A
#
# COMPACT_ATOMS: atom_id res chain seq x y z
N MET A 1 -2.24 10.10 28.26
CA MET A 1 -2.40 9.29 27.02
C MET A 1 -2.86 10.25 25.93
N SER A 2 -2.04 10.49 24.91
CA SER A 2 -2.38 11.42 23.83
C SER A 2 -3.29 10.75 22.78
N SER A 3 -4.28 11.49 22.31
CA SER A 3 -5.22 11.06 21.28
C SER A 3 -5.22 12.06 20.12
N ARG A 4 -5.23 11.53 18.90
CA ARG A 4 -5.13 12.33 17.68
C ARG A 4 -6.51 12.74 17.19
N LEU A 5 -6.75 14.04 17.07
CA LEU A 5 -8.04 14.64 16.70
C LEU A 5 -7.88 15.54 15.48
N ASP A 6 -8.93 15.62 14.66
CA ASP A 6 -9.09 16.68 13.69
C ASP A 6 -9.84 17.84 14.38
N ILE A 7 -9.21 19.00 14.47
CA ILE A 7 -9.73 20.20 15.14
C ILE A 7 -9.96 21.34 14.16
N GLU A 8 -10.89 22.23 14.48
CA GLU A 8 -11.19 23.45 13.74
C GLU A 8 -11.08 24.65 14.68
N ILE A 9 -10.38 25.70 14.25
CA ILE A 9 -10.26 26.95 15.01
C ILE A 9 -11.62 27.66 15.01
N THR A 10 -12.15 27.99 16.19
CA THR A 10 -13.46 28.62 16.35
C THR A 10 -13.35 30.12 16.63
N SER A 11 -12.33 30.57 17.36
CA SER A 11 -12.04 31.99 17.59
C SER A 11 -10.61 32.21 18.13
N PHE A 12 -10.16 33.46 18.17
CA PHE A 12 -8.96 33.91 18.86
C PHE A 12 -9.36 34.86 20.00
N PRO A 13 -9.59 34.37 21.23
CA PRO A 13 -9.94 35.24 22.35
C PRO A 13 -8.85 36.24 22.72
N SER A 14 -7.58 35.92 22.46
CA SER A 14 -6.41 36.77 22.65
C SER A 14 -5.31 36.40 21.66
N ASP A 15 -4.29 37.24 21.51
CA ASP A 15 -3.18 36.97 20.57
C ASP A 15 -2.42 35.67 20.89
N ASP A 16 -2.40 35.27 22.17
CA ASP A 16 -1.71 34.07 22.64
C ASP A 16 -2.59 32.82 22.74
N ARG A 17 -3.90 32.93 22.49
CA ARG A 17 -4.85 31.81 22.67
C ARG A 17 -5.86 31.70 21.54
N PHE A 18 -6.24 30.46 21.24
CA PHE A 18 -7.34 30.17 20.33
C PHE A 18 -8.31 29.16 20.94
N THR A 19 -9.57 29.24 20.55
CA THR A 19 -10.58 28.21 20.87
C THR A 19 -10.69 27.24 19.71
N TRP A 20 -10.95 25.98 20.02
CA TRP A 20 -11.07 24.93 19.02
C TRP A 20 -12.22 23.99 19.32
N ARG A 21 -12.70 23.35 18.26
CA ARG A 21 -13.67 22.25 18.33
C ARG A 21 -13.16 21.08 17.53
N VAL A 22 -13.62 19.87 17.83
CA VAL A 22 -13.41 18.74 16.91
C VAL A 22 -14.20 19.01 15.64
N VAL A 23 -13.62 18.74 14.47
CA VAL A 23 -14.27 18.93 13.17
C VAL A 23 -15.62 18.20 13.17
N GLY A 24 -16.71 18.94 12.88
CA GLY A 24 -18.08 18.43 12.88
C GLY A 24 -18.79 18.46 14.25
N ALA A 25 -18.12 18.88 15.32
CA ALA A 25 -18.76 19.10 16.62
C ALA A 25 -19.50 20.45 16.68
N LYS A 26 -20.62 20.50 17.41
CA LYS A 26 -21.44 21.71 17.56
C LYS A 26 -20.92 22.68 18.62
N GLN A 27 -20.20 22.20 19.62
CA GLN A 27 -19.68 23.02 20.73
C GLN A 27 -18.15 23.05 20.72
N PRO A 28 -17.53 24.17 21.13
CA PRO A 28 -16.09 24.25 21.34
C PRO A 28 -15.68 23.24 22.41
N LYS A 29 -14.58 22.53 22.16
CA LYS A 29 -14.07 21.48 23.05
C LYS A 29 -12.99 21.97 24.00
N GLY A 30 -12.32 23.09 23.67
CA GLY A 30 -11.28 23.64 24.52
C GLY A 30 -10.58 24.85 23.91
N GLU A 31 -9.51 25.26 24.59
CA GLU A 31 -8.62 26.34 24.19
C GLU A 31 -7.19 25.80 24.07
N GLY A 32 -6.36 26.46 23.28
CA GLY A 32 -4.95 26.11 23.10
C GLY A 32 -4.07 27.35 22.92
N PRO A 33 -2.75 27.25 23.13
CA PRO A 33 -1.82 28.34 22.91
C PRO A 33 -1.60 28.59 21.41
N ALA A 34 -1.67 29.86 20.99
CA ALA A 34 -1.54 30.26 19.59
C ALA A 34 -0.16 29.92 18.98
N SER A 35 0.87 29.75 19.81
CA SER A 35 2.21 29.31 19.39
C SER A 35 2.24 27.92 18.74
N LEU A 36 1.22 27.08 18.98
CA LEU A 36 1.09 25.78 18.31
C LEU A 36 0.57 25.91 16.87
N LEU A 37 -0.03 27.04 16.51
CA LEU A 37 -0.61 27.22 15.19
C LEU A 37 0.45 27.61 14.16
N PRO A 38 0.36 27.08 12.92
CA PRO A 38 1.17 27.57 11.81
C PRO A 38 0.92 29.06 11.53
N GLU A 39 1.94 29.75 11.03
CA GLU A 39 1.85 31.16 10.68
C GLU A 39 0.70 31.42 9.69
N GLY A 40 -0.12 32.42 9.99
CA GLY A 40 -1.27 32.80 9.17
C GLY A 40 -2.52 31.94 9.34
N ALA A 41 -2.62 31.11 10.37
CA ALA A 41 -3.84 30.36 10.71
C ALA A 41 -5.03 31.30 11.00
N LYS A 42 -6.21 30.93 10.50
CA LYS A 42 -7.45 31.73 10.63
C LYS A 42 -8.59 30.90 11.23
N VAL A 43 -9.62 31.60 11.70
CA VAL A 43 -10.87 30.96 12.15
C VAL A 43 -11.46 30.13 11.00
N GLY A 44 -11.87 28.90 11.30
CA GLY A 44 -12.38 27.92 10.33
C GLY A 44 -11.30 27.01 9.72
N ASP A 45 -10.02 27.29 9.93
CA ASP A 45 -8.97 26.37 9.50
C ASP A 45 -8.98 25.08 10.33
N GLN A 46 -8.70 23.97 9.64
CA GLN A 46 -8.73 22.63 10.22
C GLN A 46 -7.32 22.04 10.31
N PHE A 47 -6.99 21.50 11.48
CA PHE A 47 -5.68 20.95 11.79
C PHE A 47 -5.79 19.58 12.45
N LYS A 48 -4.71 18.80 12.37
CA LYS A 48 -4.54 17.57 13.14
C LYS A 48 -3.83 17.91 14.43
N ALA A 49 -4.47 17.67 15.56
CA ALA A 49 -3.88 17.92 16.86
C ALA A 49 -3.75 16.64 17.68
N ASP A 50 -2.69 16.56 18.46
CA ASP A 50 -2.53 15.55 19.51
C ASP A 50 -2.99 16.20 20.82
N ALA A 51 -4.04 15.62 21.41
CA ALA A 51 -4.70 16.13 22.59
C ALA A 51 -4.52 15.17 23.77
N GLU A 52 -4.22 15.72 24.94
CA GLU A 52 -4.18 14.98 26.20
C GLU A 52 -5.46 15.26 27.00
N PHE A 53 -6.08 14.18 27.48
CA PHE A 53 -7.31 14.24 28.26
C PHE A 53 -6.96 14.03 29.73
N GLY A 54 -7.06 15.10 30.52
CA GLY A 54 -6.79 15.10 31.95
C GLY A 54 -8.04 15.36 32.78
N LEU A 55 -7.85 15.50 34.09
CA LEU A 55 -8.92 15.88 35.02
C LEU A 55 -9.41 17.32 34.77
N ASP A 56 -8.50 18.20 34.35
CA ASP A 56 -8.73 19.64 34.16
C ASP A 56 -9.22 20.02 32.76
N GLY A 57 -9.44 19.04 31.88
CA GLY A 57 -9.97 19.24 30.52
C GLY A 57 -9.12 18.61 29.42
N VAL A 58 -9.22 19.19 28.22
CA VAL A 58 -8.52 18.72 27.02
C VAL A 58 -7.46 19.74 26.62
N GLU A 59 -6.20 19.35 26.74
CA GLU A 59 -5.07 20.20 26.38
C GLU A 59 -4.47 19.75 25.06
N LEU A 60 -4.13 20.70 24.20
CA LEU A 60 -3.45 20.41 22.94
C LEU A 60 -1.95 20.38 23.16
N ALA A 61 -1.33 19.23 22.89
CA ALA A 61 0.12 19.06 23.00
C ALA A 61 0.84 19.45 21.69
N ASN A 62 0.23 19.15 20.54
CA ASN A 62 0.80 19.46 19.23
C ASN A 62 -0.30 19.76 18.21
N VAL A 63 -0.07 20.70 17.29
CA VAL A 63 -0.97 20.99 16.17
C VAL A 63 -0.18 20.95 14.86
N SER A 64 -0.69 20.18 13.90
CA SER A 64 -0.06 19.93 12.60
C SER A 64 -1.04 20.22 11.47
N THR A 65 -0.55 20.71 10.33
CA THR A 65 -1.40 20.86 9.14
C THR A 65 -1.89 19.49 8.70
N GLY A 66 -3.21 19.29 8.70
CA GLY A 66 -3.81 18.09 8.11
C GLY A 66 -3.45 18.01 6.62
N LYS A 67 -3.45 16.80 6.04
CA LYS A 67 -3.36 16.63 4.59
C LYS A 67 -4.51 17.43 3.95
N ARG A 68 -4.21 18.60 3.38
CA ARG A 68 -5.15 19.37 2.55
C ARG A 68 -5.76 18.39 1.54
N ARG A 69 -7.08 18.18 1.59
CA ARG A 69 -7.81 17.60 0.45
C ARG A 69 -7.63 18.59 -0.70
N ARG A 70 -6.62 18.33 -1.53
CA ARG A 70 -6.31 19.17 -2.69
C ARG A 70 -7.53 19.17 -3.61
N LYS A 71 -8.00 20.37 -3.96
CA LYS A 71 -9.09 20.55 -4.93
C LYS A 71 -8.70 20.05 -6.32
N GLU A 72 -7.41 19.99 -6.61
CA GLU A 72 -6.91 19.54 -7.91
C GLU A 72 -6.17 18.21 -7.77
N PRO A 73 -6.58 17.17 -8.52
CA PRO A 73 -5.82 15.94 -8.59
C PRO A 73 -4.46 16.25 -9.23
N LYS A 74 -3.39 15.65 -8.72
CA LYS A 74 -2.08 15.71 -9.36
C LYS A 74 -2.18 14.93 -10.67
N THR A 75 -2.37 15.62 -11.79
CA THR A 75 -2.39 14.99 -13.12
C THR A 75 -1.00 14.41 -13.38
N ILE A 76 -0.94 13.11 -13.66
CA ILE A 76 0.28 12.46 -14.11
C ILE A 76 0.34 12.70 -15.62
N GLU A 77 1.34 13.43 -16.10
CA GLU A 77 1.62 13.48 -17.54
C GLU A 77 2.06 12.08 -18.02
N LEU A 78 1.31 11.53 -18.97
CA LEU A 78 1.65 10.31 -19.65
C LEU A 78 2.73 10.60 -20.69
N ILE A 79 3.97 10.21 -20.41
CA ILE A 79 5.00 10.09 -21.44
C ILE A 79 4.84 8.70 -22.05
N SER A 80 4.09 8.59 -23.15
CA SER A 80 4.09 7.37 -23.97
C SER A 80 5.34 7.38 -24.86
N SER A 81 6.13 6.31 -24.82
CA SER A 81 7.12 6.03 -25.86
C SER A 81 6.41 5.50 -27.09
N GLU A 82 6.64 6.12 -28.26
CA GLU A 82 6.28 5.75 -29.65
C GLU A 82 4.93 5.05 -29.87
N PRO A 83 4.03 5.56 -30.74
CA PRO A 83 2.75 4.92 -31.02
C PRO A 83 2.98 3.54 -31.64
N THR A 84 2.75 2.47 -30.87
CA THR A 84 2.69 1.11 -31.42
C THR A 84 1.23 0.76 -31.68
N GLU A 85 0.91 0.42 -32.93
CA GLU A 85 -0.43 0.03 -33.36
C GLU A 85 -0.83 -1.31 -32.69
N LEU A 86 -1.53 -1.24 -31.56
CA LEU A 86 -2.08 -2.41 -30.86
C LEU A 86 -3.54 -2.71 -31.26
N VAL A 87 -3.93 -2.37 -32.50
CA VAL A 87 -5.29 -2.62 -33.00
C VAL A 87 -5.31 -3.91 -33.82
N THR A 88 -5.92 -4.97 -33.29
CA THR A 88 -6.30 -6.14 -34.09
C THR A 88 -7.81 -6.13 -34.30
N THR A 89 -8.26 -5.75 -35.49
CA THR A 89 -9.67 -5.87 -35.88
C THR A 89 -9.90 -7.23 -36.53
N LYS A 90 -10.71 -8.09 -35.91
CA LYS A 90 -11.29 -9.27 -36.58
C LYS A 90 -12.72 -8.94 -37.00
N LEU A 91 -12.94 -8.84 -38.30
CA LEU A 91 -14.28 -8.79 -38.90
C LEU A 91 -14.91 -10.19 -38.83
N ALA A 92 -16.08 -10.30 -38.20
CA ALA A 92 -16.84 -11.55 -38.17
C ALA A 92 -17.38 -11.88 -39.56
N SER A 93 -17.24 -13.14 -40.00
CA SER A 93 -17.85 -13.62 -41.23
C SER A 93 -19.38 -13.67 -41.10
N LYS A 94 -20.05 -13.01 -42.04
CA LYS A 94 -21.51 -12.94 -42.18
C LYS A 94 -22.11 -14.34 -42.39
N GLY A 95 -22.72 -14.91 -41.36
CA GLY A 95 -23.50 -16.15 -41.45
C GLY A 95 -24.81 -15.93 -42.21
N ARG A 96 -25.06 -16.78 -43.23
CA ARG A 96 -26.34 -16.91 -43.95
C ARG A 96 -27.44 -17.46 -43.04
N GLY A 97 -28.67 -16.97 -43.25
CA GLY A 97 -29.83 -17.17 -42.38
C GLY A 97 -30.64 -18.45 -42.55
N GLY A 98 -31.83 -18.41 -41.91
CA GLY A 98 -32.90 -19.41 -41.86
C GLY A 98 -33.09 -19.88 -40.41
N GLY A 99 -34.23 -19.76 -39.73
CA GLY A 99 -35.62 -19.52 -40.09
C GLY A 99 -36.49 -20.38 -39.16
N ARG A 100 -37.71 -19.91 -38.82
CA ARG A 100 -38.81 -20.57 -38.05
C ARG A 100 -38.67 -20.43 -36.52
N ARG A 101 -39.42 -19.57 -35.82
CA ARG A 101 -40.89 -19.42 -35.64
C ARG A 101 -41.53 -20.63 -34.92
N ASP A 102 -42.31 -20.30 -33.88
CA ASP A 102 -43.28 -21.13 -33.13
C ASP A 102 -42.60 -22.09 -32.10
N GLU A 103 -43.06 -22.37 -30.87
CA GLU A 103 -44.38 -22.28 -30.26
C GLU A 103 -44.28 -22.56 -28.73
N ARG A 104 -45.20 -21.95 -27.97
CA ARG A 104 -45.81 -22.35 -26.67
C ARG A 104 -45.20 -23.48 -25.79
N GLY A 105 -45.03 -23.14 -24.51
CA GLY A 105 -45.17 -24.03 -23.35
C GLY A 105 -44.35 -23.49 -22.17
N GLY A 106 -44.81 -23.23 -20.95
CA GLY A 106 -46.06 -23.58 -20.26
C GLY A 106 -45.73 -23.80 -18.77
N GLY A 107 -45.97 -22.80 -17.92
CA GLY A 107 -46.50 -22.96 -16.54
C GLY A 107 -45.64 -23.48 -15.37
N LYS A 108 -45.79 -22.76 -14.23
CA LYS A 108 -45.75 -23.19 -12.81
C LYS A 108 -44.40 -23.65 -12.22
N GLY A 109 -43.99 -23.29 -11.00
CA GLY A 109 -44.55 -22.47 -9.94
C GLY A 109 -43.85 -22.71 -8.58
N ARG A 110 -43.94 -21.70 -7.69
CA ARG A 110 -44.08 -21.75 -6.21
C ARG A 110 -42.92 -22.22 -5.28
N GLY A 111 -42.70 -21.40 -4.24
CA GLY A 111 -42.39 -21.80 -2.84
C GLY A 111 -41.04 -21.28 -2.30
N ARG A 112 -40.94 -20.15 -1.59
CA ARG A 112 -41.15 -19.89 -0.14
C ARG A 112 -40.39 -20.81 0.85
N GLY A 113 -39.57 -20.19 1.71
CA GLY A 113 -39.18 -20.69 3.06
C GLY A 113 -37.74 -20.27 3.43
N ARG A 114 -37.50 -19.19 4.18
CA ARG A 114 -37.52 -19.00 5.66
C ARG A 114 -36.39 -19.69 6.45
N GLY A 115 -35.58 -18.85 7.11
CA GLY A 115 -34.94 -19.09 8.42
C GLY A 115 -33.61 -19.84 8.40
N ARG A 116 -32.71 -19.70 9.36
CA ARG A 116 -32.58 -18.85 10.55
C ARG A 116 -31.16 -19.07 11.08
N ASP A 117 -30.67 -18.07 11.79
CA ASP A 117 -29.48 -17.98 12.62
C ASP A 117 -29.12 -19.21 13.47
N GLY A 118 -27.85 -19.35 13.84
CA GLY A 118 -27.46 -20.21 14.97
C GLY A 118 -25.97 -20.50 15.11
N GLU A 119 -25.26 -19.63 15.82
CA GLU A 119 -23.95 -19.88 16.44
C GLU A 119 -23.89 -21.20 17.24
N ARG A 120 -22.69 -21.80 17.31
CA ARG A 120 -22.04 -22.28 18.55
C ARG A 120 -20.67 -22.88 18.23
N GLY A 121 -19.61 -22.12 18.50
CA GLY A 121 -18.33 -22.72 18.88
C GLY A 121 -18.38 -23.17 20.34
N ARG A 122 -17.63 -24.22 20.72
CA ARG A 122 -16.83 -24.40 21.97
C ARG A 122 -16.14 -25.78 21.97
N GLY A 123 -14.90 -25.82 22.48
CA GLY A 123 -14.12 -27.01 22.85
C GLY A 123 -12.81 -27.11 22.06
N ARG A 124 -11.70 -26.45 22.43
CA ARG A 124 -10.82 -26.56 23.62
C ARG A 124 -9.93 -27.83 23.62
N ASP A 125 -8.63 -27.55 23.74
CA ASP A 125 -7.50 -28.36 24.22
C ASP A 125 -6.86 -29.47 23.35
N GLY A 126 -5.56 -29.26 23.10
CA GLY A 126 -4.52 -30.22 23.49
C GLY A 126 -4.16 -31.31 22.47
N GLY A 127 -2.92 -31.31 21.99
CA GLY A 127 -2.40 -32.46 21.23
C GLY A 127 -1.12 -32.19 20.48
N GLU A 128 -0.02 -32.25 21.22
CA GLU A 128 1.35 -32.24 20.75
C GLU A 128 1.68 -33.45 19.84
N ARG A 129 2.48 -33.20 18.79
CA ARG A 129 3.39 -34.12 18.07
C ARG A 129 2.85 -35.47 17.56
N GLY A 130 2.98 -35.65 16.25
CA GLY A 130 2.92 -36.96 15.62
C GLY A 130 3.38 -36.91 14.16
N ASP A 131 4.69 -36.93 13.96
CA ASP A 131 5.30 -37.44 12.72
C ASP A 131 4.71 -38.83 12.43
N ARG A 132 3.88 -38.92 11.39
CA ARG A 132 3.53 -40.17 10.73
C ARG A 132 3.49 -39.94 9.23
N ASP A 133 4.64 -40.19 8.64
CA ASP A 133 4.73 -40.86 7.35
C ASP A 133 3.80 -42.09 7.32
N GLY A 134 3.26 -42.41 6.14
CA GLY A 134 2.57 -43.66 5.91
C GLY A 134 1.04 -43.58 5.80
N GLY A 135 0.58 -43.30 4.58
CA GLY A 135 -0.49 -44.09 3.97
C GLY A 135 -1.92 -43.76 4.35
N ARG A 136 -2.64 -43.15 3.40
CA ARG A 136 -4.03 -43.51 3.05
C ARG A 136 -4.40 -42.86 1.72
N GLY A 137 -3.98 -43.51 0.64
CA GLY A 137 -4.72 -43.47 -0.61
C GLY A 137 -6.16 -43.90 -0.31
N ARG A 138 -7.08 -42.95 -0.26
CA ARG A 138 -8.51 -43.22 -0.30
C ARG A 138 -8.99 -42.84 -1.69
N GLY A 139 -9.29 -43.86 -2.47
CA GLY A 139 -9.79 -43.76 -3.83
C GLY A 139 -10.95 -42.76 -3.93
N ARG A 140 -10.69 -41.65 -4.62
CA ARG A 140 -11.73 -40.96 -5.36
C ARG A 140 -11.83 -41.68 -6.71
N GLY A 141 -12.92 -42.41 -6.87
CA GLY A 141 -13.16 -43.24 -8.05
C GLY A 141 -12.99 -42.48 -9.37
N ASP A 142 -12.61 -43.25 -10.38
CA ASP A 142 -12.53 -42.91 -11.80
C ASP A 142 -13.77 -42.16 -12.28
N ARG A 143 -13.74 -40.84 -12.12
CA ARG A 143 -14.67 -39.96 -12.81
C ARG A 143 -14.06 -39.71 -14.18
N PRO A 144 -14.75 -40.02 -15.30
CA PRO A 144 -14.20 -39.82 -16.63
C PRO A 144 -13.70 -38.39 -16.78
N HIS A 145 -12.42 -38.25 -17.13
CA HIS A 145 -11.75 -36.97 -17.23
C HIS A 145 -12.43 -36.16 -18.33
N ARG A 146 -13.10 -35.07 -17.97
CA ARG A 146 -13.68 -34.16 -18.96
C ARG A 146 -12.55 -33.66 -19.86
N PRO A 147 -12.67 -33.72 -21.20
CA PRO A 147 -11.62 -33.23 -22.09
C PRO A 147 -11.30 -31.77 -21.75
N ALA A 148 -9.99 -31.46 -21.75
CA ALA A 148 -9.51 -30.12 -21.44
C ALA A 148 -10.22 -29.10 -22.34
N PRO A 149 -10.78 -28.01 -21.78
CA PRO A 149 -11.35 -26.95 -22.59
C PRO A 149 -10.34 -26.47 -23.63
N PRO A 150 -10.76 -26.22 -24.88
CA PRO A 150 -9.84 -25.76 -25.92
C PRO A 150 -9.13 -24.49 -25.48
N GLU A 151 -7.82 -24.40 -25.77
CA GLU A 151 -6.99 -23.27 -25.40
C GLU A 151 -7.49 -22.00 -26.09
N VAL A 152 -8.26 -21.20 -25.36
CA VAL A 152 -8.69 -19.88 -25.83
C VAL A 152 -7.50 -18.93 -25.77
N PRO A 153 -7.25 -18.11 -26.82
CA PRO A 153 -6.17 -17.16 -26.81
C PRO A 153 -6.35 -16.19 -25.64
N THR A 154 -5.41 -16.24 -24.70
CA THR A 154 -5.48 -15.39 -23.50
C THR A 154 -5.28 -13.94 -23.89
N ARG A 155 -6.18 -13.06 -23.44
CA ARG A 155 -6.05 -11.62 -23.68
C ARG A 155 -4.72 -11.13 -23.08
N PRO A 156 -3.93 -10.32 -23.82
CA PRO A 156 -2.66 -9.80 -23.31
C PRO A 156 -2.89 -9.07 -21.99
N LYS A 157 -2.13 -9.46 -20.96
CA LYS A 157 -2.20 -8.85 -19.63
C LYS A 157 -1.64 -7.42 -19.73
N ALA A 158 -2.38 -6.45 -19.20
CA ALA A 158 -1.89 -5.07 -19.13
C ALA A 158 -0.57 -5.00 -18.36
N LYS A 159 0.39 -4.22 -18.87
CA LYS A 159 1.68 -4.01 -18.22
C LYS A 159 1.47 -3.34 -16.87
N ARG A 160 2.06 -3.92 -15.82
CA ARG A 160 1.97 -3.34 -14.46
C ARG A 160 2.68 -2.00 -14.41
N LEU A 161 2.04 -1.01 -13.79
CA LEU A 161 2.67 0.26 -13.47
C LEU A 161 3.85 0.05 -12.52
N ARG A 162 4.91 0.84 -12.71
CA ARG A 162 6.09 0.87 -11.84
C ARG A 162 6.14 2.23 -11.15
N ALA A 163 6.56 2.25 -9.88
CA ALA A 163 6.81 3.50 -9.19
C ALA A 163 7.92 4.28 -9.89
N GLY A 164 7.75 5.60 -10.00
CA GLY A 164 8.78 6.49 -10.53
C GLY A 164 9.99 6.59 -9.60
N LYS A 165 11.17 6.87 -10.17
CA LYS A 165 12.44 6.95 -9.42
C LYS A 165 12.92 8.39 -9.19
N THR A 166 12.09 9.41 -9.44
CA THR A 166 12.49 10.83 -9.41
C THR A 166 13.08 11.26 -8.06
N HIS A 167 12.35 11.03 -6.97
CA HIS A 167 12.81 11.40 -5.62
C HIS A 167 13.99 10.56 -5.15
N ARG A 168 13.99 9.25 -5.46
CA ARG A 168 15.12 8.37 -5.19
C ARG A 168 16.39 8.87 -5.87
N ASN A 169 16.31 9.21 -7.15
CA ASN A 169 17.47 9.70 -7.92
C ASN A 169 17.94 11.07 -7.41
N ALA A 170 17.01 11.94 -6.98
CA ALA A 170 17.37 13.22 -6.40
C ALA A 170 18.17 13.07 -5.09
N VAL A 171 17.77 12.13 -4.22
CA VAL A 171 18.52 11.79 -3.00
C VAL A 171 19.90 11.24 -3.33
N LEU A 172 20.00 10.30 -4.28
CA LEU A 172 21.29 9.75 -4.72
C LEU A 172 22.22 10.82 -5.33
N ALA A 173 21.66 11.80 -6.05
CA ALA A 173 22.42 12.90 -6.63
C ALA A 173 22.93 13.89 -5.56
N ALA A 174 22.19 14.07 -4.47
CA ALA A 174 22.57 14.95 -3.36
C ALA A 174 23.64 14.35 -2.44
N LEU A 175 23.88 13.04 -2.49
CA LEU A 175 24.92 12.38 -1.71
C LEU A 175 26.33 12.70 -2.25
N PRO A 176 27.35 12.76 -1.36
CA PRO A 176 28.76 12.83 -1.76
C PRO A 176 29.13 11.70 -2.71
N ASP A 177 30.03 11.97 -3.67
CA ASP A 177 30.44 11.03 -4.71
C ASP A 177 31.02 9.73 -4.13
N GLU A 178 31.69 9.82 -2.98
CA GLU A 178 32.28 8.68 -2.28
C GLU A 178 31.23 7.72 -1.69
N GLN A 179 30.04 8.23 -1.38
CA GLN A 179 28.96 7.46 -0.76
C GLN A 179 28.00 6.85 -1.79
N ARG A 180 27.97 7.39 -3.02
CA ARG A 180 27.08 6.92 -4.09
C ARG A 180 27.19 5.43 -4.39
N PRO A 181 28.37 4.80 -4.50
CA PRO A 181 28.46 3.37 -4.80
C PRO A 181 27.79 2.49 -3.74
N VAL A 182 27.93 2.86 -2.45
CA VAL A 182 27.30 2.15 -1.33
C VAL A 182 25.79 2.39 -1.35
N ALA A 183 25.36 3.62 -1.57
CA ALA A 183 23.96 3.99 -1.67
C ALA A 183 23.26 3.24 -2.83
N ASP A 184 23.89 3.16 -4.00
CA ASP A 184 23.33 2.46 -5.16
C ASP A 184 23.07 0.98 -4.87
N GLN A 185 24.01 0.30 -4.21
CA GLN A 185 23.84 -1.09 -3.77
C GLN A 185 22.74 -1.22 -2.71
N LEU A 186 22.70 -0.28 -1.75
CA LEU A 186 21.67 -0.23 -0.72
C LEU A 186 20.28 -0.08 -1.34
N VAL A 187 20.10 0.79 -2.33
CA VAL A 187 18.78 0.95 -2.95
C VAL A 187 18.48 -0.12 -4.03
N ALA A 188 19.48 -0.90 -4.46
CA ALA A 188 19.27 -2.06 -5.33
C ALA A 188 18.72 -3.28 -4.57
N GLY A 189 19.25 -3.56 -3.37
CA GLY A 189 18.88 -4.77 -2.61
C GLY A 189 19.08 -4.70 -1.09
N GLY A 190 19.22 -3.51 -0.51
CA GLY A 190 19.40 -3.30 0.92
C GLY A 190 20.78 -3.67 1.44
N LEU A 191 20.92 -3.73 2.77
CA LEU A 191 22.15 -4.16 3.44
C LEU A 191 22.71 -5.51 2.96
N PRO A 192 21.89 -6.53 2.64
CA PRO A 192 22.41 -7.78 2.09
C PRO A 192 23.15 -7.60 0.76
N ALA A 193 22.66 -6.71 -0.12
CA ALA A 193 23.33 -6.43 -1.40
C ALA A 193 24.69 -5.75 -1.18
N VAL A 194 24.77 -4.83 -0.22
CA VAL A 194 26.05 -4.20 0.17
C VAL A 194 27.05 -5.24 0.68
N ARG A 195 26.61 -6.18 1.53
CA ARG A 195 27.47 -7.29 2.02
C ARG A 195 28.00 -8.17 0.88
N SER A 196 27.13 -8.55 -0.05
CA SER A 196 27.52 -9.37 -1.21
C SER A 196 28.50 -8.63 -2.11
N ALA A 197 28.25 -7.34 -2.39
CA ALA A 197 29.12 -6.53 -3.23
C ALA A 197 30.53 -6.38 -2.62
N ILE A 198 30.63 -6.16 -1.30
CA ILE A 198 31.93 -6.10 -0.61
C ILE A 198 32.67 -7.45 -0.71
N LYS A 199 31.94 -8.56 -0.57
CA LYS A 199 32.53 -9.90 -0.69
C LYS A 199 33.11 -10.13 -2.09
N GLU A 200 32.34 -9.84 -3.13
CA GLU A 200 32.75 -9.96 -4.53
C GLU A 200 33.94 -9.05 -4.87
N GLN A 201 33.93 -7.82 -4.37
CA GLN A 201 35.05 -6.89 -4.52
C GLN A 201 36.31 -7.40 -3.82
N ASN A 202 36.19 -7.99 -2.64
CA ASN A 202 37.33 -8.56 -1.92
C ASN A 202 37.89 -9.82 -2.61
N GLU A 203 37.03 -10.66 -3.17
CA GLU A 203 37.46 -11.80 -3.99
C GLU A 203 38.25 -11.32 -5.23
N THR A 204 37.80 -10.23 -5.86
CA THR A 204 38.48 -9.60 -6.99
C THR A 204 39.82 -8.97 -6.57
N ASN A 205 39.83 -8.19 -5.48
CA ASN A 205 41.06 -7.58 -4.97
C ASN A 205 42.10 -8.64 -4.60
N LYS A 206 41.68 -9.75 -4.00
CA LYS A 206 42.56 -10.87 -3.67
C LYS A 206 43.16 -11.52 -4.93
N ALA A 207 42.37 -11.66 -5.98
CA ALA A 207 42.87 -12.16 -7.27
C ALA A 207 43.85 -11.18 -7.94
N GLU A 208 43.63 -9.87 -7.80
CA GLU A 208 44.49 -8.81 -8.35
C GLU A 208 45.69 -8.45 -7.44
N GLY A 209 45.83 -9.08 -6.27
CA GLY A 209 46.87 -8.76 -5.29
C GLY A 209 46.72 -7.38 -4.63
N ARG A 210 45.54 -6.78 -4.71
CA ARG A 210 45.18 -5.51 -4.05
C ARG A 210 44.73 -5.76 -2.61
N PRO A 211 44.87 -4.76 -1.71
CA PRO A 211 44.40 -4.90 -0.33
C PRO A 211 42.88 -5.12 -0.27
N GLU A 212 42.45 -6.00 0.64
CA GLU A 212 41.04 -6.26 0.91
C GLU A 212 40.37 -5.04 1.59
N VAL A 213 39.13 -4.78 1.21
CA VAL A 213 38.29 -3.71 1.77
C VAL A 213 37.66 -4.21 3.07
N LYS A 214 37.82 -3.44 4.15
CA LYS A 214 37.22 -3.77 5.45
C LYS A 214 35.70 -3.52 5.40
N PRO A 215 34.85 -4.53 5.71
CA PRO A 215 33.39 -4.39 5.58
C PRO A 215 32.77 -3.50 6.66
N GLY A 216 33.32 -3.47 7.87
CA GLY A 216 32.71 -2.78 9.03
C GLY A 216 32.34 -1.32 8.78
N PRO A 217 33.28 -0.45 8.35
CA PRO A 217 32.99 0.95 8.07
C PRO A 217 31.95 1.17 6.96
N LEU A 218 31.98 0.33 5.90
CA LEU A 218 31.04 0.44 4.78
C LEU A 218 29.63 0.00 5.18
N LEU A 219 29.50 -1.00 6.04
CA LEU A 219 28.22 -1.44 6.58
C LEU A 219 27.64 -0.39 7.53
N GLY A 220 28.46 0.22 8.39
CA GLY A 220 28.02 1.32 9.25
C GLY A 220 27.51 2.53 8.46
N LEU A 221 28.20 2.90 7.37
CA LEU A 221 27.73 3.95 6.45
C LEU A 221 26.39 3.57 5.79
N ALA A 222 26.25 2.32 5.35
CA ALA A 222 25.01 1.83 4.75
C ALA A 222 23.84 1.85 5.73
N GLU A 223 24.06 1.52 7.00
CA GLU A 223 23.05 1.61 8.07
C GLU A 223 22.65 3.06 8.31
N GLN A 224 23.61 3.99 8.40
CA GLN A 224 23.33 5.43 8.55
C GLN A 224 22.50 6.00 7.39
N LEU A 225 22.81 5.60 6.16
CA LEU A 225 22.05 6.02 4.97
C LEU A 225 20.63 5.44 4.92
N GLN A 226 20.38 4.33 5.62
CA GLN A 226 19.06 3.70 5.69
C GLN A 226 18.15 4.39 6.73
N GLU A 227 18.73 5.05 7.72
CA GLU A 227 18.00 5.73 8.80
C GLU A 227 17.56 7.16 8.46
N GLN A 228 18.03 7.73 7.34
CA GLN A 228 17.64 9.06 6.82
C GLN A 228 16.33 9.01 6.02
#